data_AF-A0A2D4XCY3-F1
#
_entry.id   AF-A0A2D4XCY3-F1
#
_cell.length_a   1.000
_cell.length_b   1.000
_cell.length_c   1.000
_cell.angle_alpha   90.00
_cell.angle_beta   90.00
_cell.angle_gamma   90.00
#
_symmetry.space_group_name_H-M   'P 1'
#
loop_
_entity.id
_entity.type
_entity.pdbx_description
1 polymer ?
#
loop_
_entity_poly.entity_id
_entity_poly.type
_entity_poly.pdbx_seq_one_letter_code
_entity_poly.pdbx_strand_id
1 'polypeptide(L)'
;MQRITFKQRIFLALLVTSISLIPAAIAQTPESSVLPSQAEQGAAPTTDEASSGNTQDDGTTQDADRGQTNDDGIEKTETIESLRHDLDRLSEELEQAAQSPSLFGINLEIIIAAAALLVSVVSILLSWFLFRSLDQDFKRIKASLHHFEQQIRLKFGGMETEQERLTAQLKADMQSVQKKQDYFEATSSVKSQQSFQAPPSRSPFTSPVAEDDPVSRPASRSISDLVQAINSGDRQALREATTAELNITNDSENAIAMGMSQATVLEEVAGGGSYLLVKLQGQKLLFPTDRTLRSFSTTQPSKGLYNYEQRSVAKAGMIEPAVLEKDGELWRVSQTGKVAIP
;
A
#
# COMPACT_ATOMS: atom_id res chain seq x y z
N MET A 1 10.18 -17.59 12.42
CA MET A 1 11.44 -16.92 12.84
C MET A 1 11.86 -15.93 11.77
N GLN A 2 11.91 -14.63 12.06
CA GLN A 2 12.39 -13.63 11.11
C GLN A 2 13.93 -13.62 11.11
N ARG A 3 14.55 -13.66 9.92
CA ARG A 3 16.01 -13.56 9.79
C ARG A 3 16.42 -12.09 9.83
N ILE A 4 16.95 -11.64 10.98
CA ILE A 4 17.58 -10.32 11.11
C ILE A 4 18.73 -10.22 10.11
N THR A 5 18.68 -9.20 9.25
CA THR A 5 19.65 -9.00 8.17
C THR A 5 21.03 -8.60 8.71
N PHE A 6 22.10 -8.90 7.97
CA PHE A 6 23.47 -8.56 8.38
C PHE A 6 23.67 -7.05 8.64
N LYS A 7 23.03 -6.19 7.82
CA LYS A 7 23.00 -4.73 8.01
C LYS A 7 22.38 -4.33 9.36
N GLN A 8 21.28 -4.97 9.78
CA GLN A 8 20.68 -4.73 11.10
C GLN A 8 21.57 -5.19 12.25
N ARG A 9 22.36 -6.26 12.07
CA ARG A 9 23.33 -6.73 13.09
C ARG A 9 24.48 -5.74 13.27
N ILE A 10 25.04 -5.20 12.18
CA ILE A 10 26.08 -4.16 12.24
C ILE A 10 25.52 -2.88 12.89
N PHE A 11 24.30 -2.47 12.52
CA PHE A 11 23.66 -1.30 13.11
C PHE A 11 23.43 -1.47 14.62
N LEU A 12 22.95 -2.64 15.07
CA LEU A 12 22.82 -2.94 16.52
C LEU A 12 24.18 -2.93 17.23
N ALA A 13 25.22 -3.52 16.63
CA ALA A 13 26.55 -3.55 17.23
C ALA A 13 27.11 -2.15 17.45
N LEU A 14 27.04 -1.28 16.43
CA LEU A 14 27.45 0.13 16.51
C LEU A 14 26.61 0.93 17.51
N LEU A 15 25.30 0.69 17.58
CA LEU A 15 24.42 1.34 18.55
C LEU A 15 24.81 0.98 20.00
N VAL A 16 25.12 -0.29 20.26
CA VAL A 16 25.52 -0.77 21.59
C VAL A 16 26.87 -0.18 22.01
N THR A 17 27.89 -0.17 21.14
CA THR A 17 29.17 0.47 21.47
C THR A 17 29.00 1.98 21.70
N SER A 18 28.18 2.65 20.89
CA SER A 18 27.91 4.09 21.04
C SER A 18 27.31 4.45 22.40
N ILE A 19 26.38 3.63 22.91
CA ILE A 19 25.73 3.86 24.21
C ILE A 19 26.70 3.56 25.37
N SER A 20 27.56 2.54 25.23
CA SER A 20 28.50 2.14 26.28
C SER A 20 29.63 3.15 26.56
N LEU A 21 29.90 4.11 25.65
CA LEU A 21 30.94 5.14 25.83
C LEU A 21 30.49 6.40 26.59
N ILE A 22 29.21 6.51 26.97
CA ILE A 22 28.65 7.77 27.52
C ILE A 22 28.91 8.05 29.03
N PRO A 23 29.15 7.08 29.95
CA PRO A 23 29.25 7.39 31.38
C PRO A 23 30.66 7.84 31.83
N ALA A 24 31.10 9.03 31.39
CA ALA A 24 32.28 9.70 31.96
C ALA A 24 32.27 11.24 31.86
N ALA A 25 31.64 11.82 30.84
CA ALA A 25 31.84 13.24 30.49
C ALA A 25 30.83 14.23 31.10
N ILE A 26 29.80 13.77 31.82
CA ILE A 26 28.73 14.64 32.37
C ILE A 26 28.95 14.88 33.87
N ALA A 27 30.06 15.57 34.20
CA ALA A 27 30.38 15.94 35.58
C ALA A 27 31.23 17.22 35.69
N GLN A 28 30.96 18.26 34.87
CA GLN A 28 31.27 19.67 35.16
C GLN A 28 30.86 20.61 34.00
N THR A 29 29.87 21.48 34.22
CA THR A 29 29.86 22.87 33.71
C THR A 29 28.83 23.69 34.48
N PRO A 30 29.16 24.91 34.96
CA PRO A 30 28.25 25.76 35.74
C PRO A 30 27.35 26.64 34.86
N GLU A 31 26.32 27.21 35.49
CA GLU A 31 25.33 28.10 34.87
C GLU A 31 25.91 29.44 34.39
N SER A 32 25.41 29.96 33.26
CA SER A 32 25.29 31.41 33.03
C SER A 32 24.23 31.75 31.97
N SER A 33 23.02 32.05 32.47
CA SER A 33 22.23 33.27 32.25
C SER A 33 22.29 34.08 30.93
N VAL A 34 21.12 34.71 30.64
CA VAL A 34 20.84 35.93 29.83
C VAL A 34 20.27 35.75 28.40
N LEU A 35 18.98 36.12 28.28
CA LEU A 35 18.19 36.47 27.08
C LEU A 35 18.70 37.78 26.41
N PRO A 36 18.44 38.09 25.12
CA PRO A 36 17.08 38.50 24.72
C PRO A 36 16.64 38.25 23.26
N SER A 37 15.36 38.58 23.04
CA SER A 37 14.58 38.51 21.79
C SER A 37 14.99 39.52 20.70
N GLN A 38 14.79 39.14 19.43
CA GLN A 38 14.37 39.96 18.29
C GLN A 38 13.64 38.99 17.31
N ALA A 39 12.39 39.18 16.87
CA ALA A 39 11.69 40.32 16.24
C ALA A 39 11.86 40.39 14.71
N GLU A 40 10.74 40.15 14.02
CA GLU A 40 10.30 40.65 12.70
C GLU A 40 11.29 40.82 11.54
N GLN A 41 11.04 40.10 10.44
CA GLN A 41 10.82 40.59 9.05
C GLN A 41 10.77 39.37 8.08
N GLY A 42 9.92 39.27 7.05
CA GLY A 42 8.93 40.23 6.56
C GLY A 42 9.22 40.75 5.15
N ALA A 43 9.28 39.91 4.12
CA ALA A 43 9.12 40.29 2.71
C ALA A 43 8.97 39.09 1.76
N ALA A 44 7.83 39.01 1.07
CA ALA A 44 7.77 38.71 -0.37
C ALA A 44 7.66 40.10 -1.09
N PRO A 45 7.96 40.28 -2.39
CA PRO A 45 7.43 39.52 -3.53
C PRO A 45 8.60 38.98 -4.42
N THR A 46 8.55 38.70 -5.73
CA THR A 46 7.59 39.03 -6.82
C THR A 46 7.61 37.97 -7.94
N THR A 47 6.80 38.23 -8.97
CA THR A 47 6.74 37.60 -10.30
C THR A 47 7.93 37.94 -11.19
N ASP A 48 8.11 37.12 -12.23
CA ASP A 48 8.27 37.45 -13.66
C ASP A 48 9.00 36.27 -14.33
N GLU A 49 8.85 35.87 -15.59
CA GLU A 49 7.85 35.98 -16.65
C GLU A 49 8.33 34.98 -17.74
N ALA A 50 7.51 34.71 -18.75
CA ALA A 50 7.71 33.79 -19.86
C ALA A 50 9.12 33.62 -20.47
N SER A 51 9.43 32.37 -20.89
CA SER A 51 10.10 32.17 -22.19
C SER A 51 9.75 30.83 -22.83
N SER A 52 9.20 30.87 -24.04
CA SER A 52 8.87 29.69 -24.85
C SER A 52 10.12 29.07 -25.47
N GLY A 53 10.45 27.83 -25.08
CA GLY A 53 11.47 27.00 -25.72
C GLY A 53 10.86 25.87 -26.54
N ASN A 54 10.48 26.15 -27.79
CA ASN A 54 10.00 25.12 -28.71
C ASN A 54 11.19 24.37 -29.34
N THR A 55 11.58 23.25 -28.75
CA THR A 55 12.63 22.38 -29.30
C THR A 55 12.02 21.16 -29.96
N GLN A 56 11.93 21.23 -31.29
CA GLN A 56 11.62 20.12 -32.17
C GLN A 56 12.90 19.30 -32.36
N ASP A 57 12.98 18.12 -31.75
CA ASP A 57 14.13 17.21 -31.87
C ASP A 57 13.73 15.94 -32.61
N ASP A 58 14.48 15.61 -33.66
CA ASP A 58 14.19 14.58 -34.65
C ASP A 58 15.15 13.40 -34.43
N GLY A 59 14.71 12.43 -33.64
CA GLY A 59 15.55 11.39 -33.04
C GLY A 59 15.40 10.03 -33.71
N THR A 60 16.25 9.75 -34.69
CA THR A 60 16.28 8.52 -35.50
C THR A 60 16.37 7.23 -34.67
N THR A 61 15.52 6.25 -35.00
CA THR A 61 15.61 4.87 -34.48
C THR A 61 16.96 4.25 -34.84
N GLN A 62 17.69 3.75 -33.85
CA GLN A 62 18.90 2.95 -34.09
C GLN A 62 18.88 1.68 -33.26
N ASP A 63 18.74 0.55 -33.95
CA ASP A 63 18.86 -0.78 -33.34
C ASP A 63 20.25 -0.99 -32.76
N ALA A 64 20.31 -1.43 -31.50
CA ALA A 64 21.54 -1.84 -30.83
C ALA A 64 21.29 -3.10 -30.01
N ASP A 65 21.29 -4.24 -30.70
CA ASP A 65 21.42 -5.56 -30.08
C ASP A 65 22.73 -5.62 -29.27
N ARG A 66 22.62 -5.83 -27.95
CA ARG A 66 23.79 -6.07 -27.10
C ARG A 66 23.41 -6.86 -25.85
N GLY A 67 23.61 -8.17 -25.91
CA GLY A 67 23.55 -9.03 -24.73
C GLY A 67 24.57 -8.59 -23.67
N GLN A 68 24.08 -8.34 -22.45
CA GLN A 68 24.90 -8.06 -21.27
C GLN A 68 24.81 -9.24 -20.31
N THR A 69 25.85 -10.07 -20.29
CA THR A 69 26.03 -11.12 -19.29
C THR A 69 26.41 -10.48 -17.95
N ASN A 70 25.52 -10.60 -16.95
CA ASN A 70 25.78 -10.12 -15.59
C ASN A 70 26.76 -11.07 -14.89
N ASP A 71 28.02 -10.65 -14.74
CA ASP A 71 29.05 -11.38 -13.95
C ASP A 71 29.89 -10.46 -13.03
N ASP A 72 29.27 -9.37 -12.53
CA ASP A 72 29.88 -8.43 -11.57
C ASP A 72 29.65 -8.84 -10.10
N GLY A 73 29.27 -10.10 -9.85
CA GLY A 73 28.74 -10.56 -8.56
C GLY A 73 29.78 -10.97 -7.51
N ILE A 74 31.00 -11.32 -7.93
CA ILE A 74 31.93 -12.14 -7.12
C ILE A 74 33.09 -11.31 -6.51
N GLU A 75 33.65 -10.32 -7.22
CA GLU A 75 34.81 -9.55 -6.71
C GLU A 75 34.52 -8.74 -5.43
N LYS A 76 33.28 -8.28 -5.21
CA LYS A 76 32.95 -7.40 -4.07
C LYS A 76 32.87 -8.12 -2.72
N THR A 77 32.72 -9.44 -2.72
CA THR A 77 32.68 -10.24 -1.48
C THR A 77 34.07 -10.41 -0.88
N GLU A 78 35.10 -10.64 -1.71
CA GLU A 78 36.48 -10.84 -1.24
C GLU A 78 37.06 -9.58 -0.56
N THR A 79 36.72 -8.39 -1.05
CA THR A 79 37.18 -7.12 -0.44
C THR A 79 36.62 -6.92 0.98
N ILE A 80 35.39 -7.39 1.25
CA ILE A 80 34.72 -7.21 2.54
C ILE A 80 35.26 -8.21 3.57
N GLU A 81 35.58 -9.45 3.16
CA GLU A 81 36.21 -10.43 4.06
C GLU A 81 37.65 -10.06 4.42
N SER A 82 38.44 -9.51 3.47
CA SER A 82 39.77 -8.96 3.76
C SER A 82 39.72 -7.84 4.82
N LEU A 83 38.84 -6.84 4.63
CA LEU A 83 38.67 -5.73 5.57
C LEU A 83 38.25 -6.19 6.97
N ARG A 84 37.51 -7.28 7.06
CA ARG A 84 37.12 -7.87 8.35
C ARG A 84 38.30 -8.54 9.04
N HIS A 85 39.10 -9.31 8.30
CA HIS A 85 40.30 -9.94 8.84
C HIS A 85 41.36 -8.92 9.29
N ASP A 86 41.49 -7.79 8.60
CA ASP A 86 42.37 -6.69 8.99
C ASP A 86 41.88 -5.98 10.27
N LEU A 87 40.56 -5.82 10.44
CA LEU A 87 39.94 -5.26 11.64
C LEU A 87 40.09 -6.18 12.87
N ASP A 88 39.82 -7.47 12.71
CA ASP A 88 39.96 -8.45 13.78
C ASP A 88 41.44 -8.54 14.23
N ARG A 89 42.39 -8.52 13.28
CA ARG A 89 43.83 -8.44 13.58
C ARG A 89 44.25 -7.15 14.29
N LEU A 90 43.75 -5.99 13.84
CA LEU A 90 44.02 -4.72 14.52
C LEU A 90 43.47 -4.70 15.95
N SER A 91 42.34 -5.37 16.20
CA SER A 91 41.78 -5.54 17.54
C SER A 91 42.68 -6.40 18.43
N GLU A 92 43.18 -7.53 17.92
CA GLU A 92 44.13 -8.39 18.65
C GLU A 92 45.46 -7.67 18.94
N GLU A 93 46.03 -6.93 17.98
CA GLU A 93 47.25 -6.14 18.17
C GLU A 93 47.04 -5.01 19.22
N LEU A 94 45.84 -4.40 19.27
CA LEU A 94 45.49 -3.41 20.31
C LEU A 94 45.31 -4.03 21.70
N GLU A 95 44.67 -5.19 21.80
CA GLU A 95 44.47 -5.90 23.07
C GLU A 95 45.81 -6.41 23.63
N GLN A 96 46.69 -6.90 22.75
CA GLN A 96 48.05 -7.31 23.12
C GLN A 96 48.91 -6.10 23.57
N ALA A 97 48.78 -4.95 22.90
CA ALA A 97 49.43 -3.71 23.34
C ALA A 97 48.90 -3.22 24.70
N ALA A 98 47.59 -3.31 24.94
CA ALA A 98 46.96 -2.94 26.22
C ALA A 98 47.39 -3.84 27.39
N GLN A 99 47.73 -5.11 27.13
CA GLN A 99 48.23 -6.05 28.13
C GLN A 99 49.73 -5.89 28.45
N SER A 100 50.48 -5.07 27.70
CA SER A 100 51.90 -4.82 27.97
C SER A 100 52.09 -3.69 29.02
N PRO A 101 52.53 -3.99 30.27
CA PRO A 101 52.63 -2.98 31.31
C PRO A 101 53.80 -2.02 31.07
N SER A 102 53.46 -0.79 30.66
CA SER A 102 54.21 0.45 30.87
C SER A 102 55.76 0.37 30.79
N LEU A 103 56.32 0.55 29.59
CA LEU A 103 57.74 0.87 29.42
C LEU A 103 58.01 2.16 28.61
N PHE A 104 56.98 2.84 28.12
CA PHE A 104 57.08 4.15 27.49
C PHE A 104 56.09 5.13 28.13
N GLY A 105 56.62 6.24 28.66
CA GLY A 105 55.85 7.32 29.31
C GLY A 105 55.09 8.19 28.32
N ILE A 106 54.32 7.59 27.41
CA ILE A 106 53.42 8.30 26.49
C ILE A 106 52.15 8.61 27.27
N ASN A 107 51.81 9.90 27.38
CA ASN A 107 50.61 10.33 28.11
C ASN A 107 49.35 9.70 27.51
N LEU A 108 48.50 9.12 28.37
CA LEU A 108 47.24 8.47 27.99
C LEU A 108 46.34 9.37 27.14
N GLU A 109 46.37 10.68 27.38
CA GLU A 109 45.67 11.71 26.60
C GLU A 109 46.00 11.67 25.11
N ILE A 110 47.26 11.39 24.73
CA ILE A 110 47.69 11.31 23.34
C ILE A 110 47.08 10.08 22.66
N ILE A 111 46.99 8.96 23.38
CA ILE A 111 46.38 7.71 22.88
C ILE A 111 44.87 7.91 22.68
N ILE A 112 44.19 8.55 23.63
CA ILE A 112 42.76 8.87 23.54
C ILE A 112 42.49 9.83 22.37
N ALA A 113 43.32 10.87 22.20
CA ALA A 113 43.20 11.82 21.09
C ALA A 113 43.43 11.15 19.72
N ALA A 114 44.41 10.24 19.62
CA ALA A 114 44.67 9.47 18.41
C ALA A 114 43.50 8.53 18.06
N ALA A 115 42.94 7.82 19.05
CA ALA A 115 41.77 6.97 18.86
C ALA A 115 40.53 7.78 18.40
N ALA A 116 40.29 8.95 18.99
CA ALA A 116 39.19 9.83 18.58
C ALA A 116 39.34 10.33 17.13
N LEU A 117 40.57 10.65 16.69
CA LEU A 117 40.85 11.01 15.30
C LEU A 117 40.58 9.84 14.34
N LEU A 118 40.99 8.62 14.67
CA LEU A 118 40.73 7.43 13.84
C LEU A 118 39.23 7.17 13.68
N VAL A 119 38.46 7.23 14.78
CA VAL A 119 36.99 7.07 14.74
C VAL A 119 36.33 8.15 13.88
N SER A 120 36.81 9.40 13.95
CA SER A 120 36.32 10.50 13.11
C SER A 120 36.58 10.24 11.62
N VAL A 121 37.80 9.86 11.24
CA VAL A 121 38.18 9.56 9.84
C VAL A 121 37.35 8.39 9.29
N VAL A 122 37.20 7.31 10.05
CA VAL A 122 36.36 6.15 9.66
C VAL A 122 34.91 6.58 9.46
N SER A 123 34.36 7.42 10.35
CA SER A 123 32.97 7.92 10.25
C SER A 123 32.75 8.78 8.99
N ILE A 124 33.74 9.61 8.62
CA ILE A 124 33.69 10.43 7.40
C ILE A 124 33.72 9.54 6.15
N LEU A 125 34.63 8.55 6.11
CA LEU A 125 34.74 7.61 4.98
C LEU A 125 33.46 6.77 4.82
N LEU A 126 32.89 6.27 5.92
CA LEU A 126 31.65 5.50 5.89
C LEU A 126 30.46 6.35 5.41
N SER A 127 30.38 7.61 5.87
CA SER A 127 29.36 8.57 5.42
C SER A 127 29.48 8.88 3.93
N TRP A 128 30.71 9.08 3.43
CA TRP A 128 30.97 9.31 2.01
C TRP A 128 30.64 8.08 1.14
N PHE A 129 30.94 6.87 1.62
CA PHE A 129 30.59 5.63 0.94
C PHE A 129 29.07 5.41 0.87
N LEU A 130 28.35 5.65 1.98
CA LEU A 130 26.89 5.60 2.01
C LEU A 130 26.27 6.64 1.07
N PHE A 131 26.80 7.86 1.04
CA PHE A 131 26.36 8.91 0.12
C PHE A 131 26.55 8.51 -1.35
N ARG A 132 27.69 7.89 -1.71
CA ARG A 132 27.91 7.35 -3.06
C ARG A 132 26.99 6.19 -3.42
N SER A 133 26.65 5.31 -2.47
CA SER A 133 25.65 4.25 -2.69
C SER A 133 24.27 4.86 -3.00
N LEU A 134 23.86 5.88 -2.25
CA LEU A 134 22.59 6.56 -2.44
C LEU A 134 22.50 7.27 -3.80
N ASP A 135 23.57 7.91 -4.28
CA ASP A 135 23.61 8.53 -5.62
C ASP A 135 23.42 7.49 -6.75
N GLN A 136 23.99 6.28 -6.63
CA GLN A 136 23.75 5.21 -7.60
C GLN A 136 22.30 4.72 -7.60
N ASP A 137 21.71 4.52 -6.41
CA ASP A 137 20.32 4.11 -6.30
C ASP A 137 19.36 5.22 -6.79
N PHE A 138 19.66 6.49 -6.52
CA PHE A 138 18.88 7.63 -7.02
C PHE A 138 18.92 7.73 -8.55
N LYS A 139 20.07 7.43 -9.18
CA LYS A 139 20.19 7.35 -10.65
C LYS A 139 19.35 6.21 -11.24
N ARG A 140 19.35 5.03 -10.60
CA ARG A 140 18.46 3.91 -11.00
C ARG A 140 16.99 4.25 -10.86
N ILE A 141 16.60 4.86 -9.74
CA ILE A 141 15.23 5.31 -9.49
C ILE A 141 14.81 6.33 -10.56
N LYS A 142 15.64 7.34 -10.85
CA LYS A 142 15.35 8.35 -11.89
C LYS A 142 15.19 7.72 -13.28
N ALA A 143 16.02 6.75 -13.66
CA ALA A 143 15.88 6.01 -14.92
C ALA A 143 14.57 5.20 -14.96
N SER A 144 14.21 4.52 -13.86
CA SER A 144 12.95 3.78 -13.76
C SER A 144 11.72 4.69 -13.81
N LEU A 145 11.81 5.89 -13.24
CA LEU A 145 10.73 6.89 -13.24
C LEU A 145 10.46 7.40 -14.66
N HIS A 146 11.51 7.67 -15.44
CA HIS A 146 11.39 8.11 -16.83
C HIS A 146 10.78 7.00 -17.73
N HIS A 147 11.14 5.74 -17.51
CA HIS A 147 10.51 4.62 -18.20
C HIS A 147 9.02 4.44 -17.80
N PHE A 148 8.68 4.67 -16.52
CA PHE A 148 7.30 4.67 -16.04
C PHE A 148 6.48 5.83 -16.64
N GLU A 149 7.06 7.03 -16.72
CA GLU A 149 6.46 8.20 -17.37
C GLU A 149 6.19 7.94 -18.85
N GLN A 150 7.14 7.32 -19.58
CA GLN A 150 6.92 6.87 -20.96
C GLN A 150 5.80 5.83 -21.07
N GLN A 151 5.71 4.86 -20.15
CA GLN A 151 4.61 3.90 -20.13
C GLN A 151 3.25 4.56 -19.84
N ILE A 152 3.20 5.55 -18.94
CA ILE A 152 1.99 6.35 -18.72
C ILE A 152 1.65 7.12 -20.00
N ARG A 153 2.61 7.83 -20.61
CA ARG A 153 2.36 8.61 -21.83
C ARG A 153 1.86 7.74 -22.99
N LEU A 154 2.37 6.51 -23.13
CA LEU A 154 1.88 5.54 -24.12
C LEU A 154 0.48 5.00 -23.80
N LYS A 155 0.18 4.70 -22.53
CA LYS A 155 -1.14 4.16 -22.12
C LYS A 155 -2.24 5.22 -22.09
N PHE A 156 -1.92 6.44 -21.68
CA PHE A 156 -2.88 7.52 -21.45
C PHE A 156 -2.98 8.48 -22.64
N GLY A 157 -1.90 8.68 -23.42
CA GLY A 157 -1.92 9.49 -24.64
C GLY A 157 -2.77 8.90 -25.77
N GLY A 158 -3.14 7.62 -25.70
CA GLY A 158 -4.15 7.02 -26.57
C GLY A 158 -5.60 7.37 -26.20
N MET A 159 -5.87 7.67 -24.92
CA MET A 159 -7.24 7.80 -24.43
C MET A 159 -7.98 9.00 -25.00
N GLU A 160 -7.29 10.09 -25.34
CA GLU A 160 -7.90 11.27 -25.96
C GLU A 160 -8.46 10.91 -27.36
N THR A 161 -7.72 10.11 -28.14
CA THR A 161 -8.18 9.61 -29.44
C THR A 161 -9.27 8.55 -29.32
N GLU A 162 -9.24 7.70 -28.29
CA GLU A 162 -10.33 6.76 -28.01
C GLU A 162 -11.60 7.50 -27.54
N GLN A 163 -11.48 8.54 -26.73
CA GLN A 163 -12.59 9.37 -26.28
C GLN A 163 -13.21 10.15 -27.44
N GLU A 164 -12.41 10.72 -28.34
CA GLU A 164 -12.91 11.37 -29.55
C GLU A 164 -13.64 10.36 -30.46
N ARG A 165 -13.05 9.17 -30.68
CA ARG A 165 -13.68 8.07 -31.43
C ARG A 165 -15.00 7.62 -30.80
N LEU A 166 -15.05 7.43 -29.48
CA LEU A 166 -16.27 7.03 -28.76
C LEU A 166 -17.34 8.13 -28.81
N THR A 167 -16.95 9.40 -28.73
CA THR A 167 -17.85 10.55 -28.86
C THR A 167 -18.42 10.65 -30.28
N ALA A 168 -17.59 10.43 -31.30
CA ALA A 168 -18.03 10.37 -32.69
C ALA A 168 -19.00 9.19 -32.95
N GLN A 169 -18.71 8.01 -32.37
CA GLN A 169 -19.58 6.84 -32.44
C GLN A 169 -20.93 7.09 -31.75
N LEU A 170 -20.93 7.65 -30.54
CA LEU A 170 -22.16 8.00 -29.80
C LEU A 170 -23.03 9.00 -30.58
N LYS A 171 -22.40 10.00 -31.21
CA LYS A 171 -23.09 11.00 -32.03
C LYS A 171 -23.73 10.39 -33.28
N ALA A 172 -23.06 9.42 -33.93
CA ALA A 172 -23.62 8.68 -35.05
C ALA A 172 -24.81 7.80 -34.62
N ASP A 173 -24.71 7.13 -33.48
CA ASP A 173 -25.79 6.30 -32.94
C ASP A 173 -27.02 7.15 -32.57
N MET A 174 -26.84 8.31 -31.91
CA MET A 174 -27.93 9.25 -31.63
C MET A 174 -28.65 9.70 -32.90
N GLN A 175 -27.92 10.02 -33.98
CA GLN A 175 -28.54 10.36 -35.27
C GLN A 175 -29.31 9.19 -35.87
N SER A 176 -28.85 7.95 -35.68
CA SER A 176 -29.57 6.75 -36.13
C SER A 176 -30.87 6.51 -35.35
N VAL A 177 -30.88 6.81 -34.03
CA VAL A 177 -32.05 6.67 -33.16
C VAL A 177 -33.07 7.77 -33.47
N GLN A 178 -32.64 9.03 -33.62
CA GLN A 178 -33.50 10.14 -34.01
C GLN A 178 -34.24 9.81 -35.32
N LYS A 179 -33.51 9.38 -36.36
CA LYS A 179 -34.09 9.01 -37.66
C LYS A 179 -35.07 7.83 -37.59
N LYS A 180 -34.93 6.94 -36.61
CA LYS A 180 -35.92 5.86 -36.33
C LYS A 180 -37.15 6.41 -35.62
N GLN A 181 -36.98 7.35 -34.69
CA GLN A 181 -38.08 7.98 -33.96
C GLN A 181 -38.97 8.80 -34.90
N ASP A 182 -38.38 9.57 -35.81
CA ASP A 182 -39.11 10.32 -36.85
C ASP A 182 -39.95 9.38 -37.76
N TYR A 183 -39.46 8.14 -37.99
CA TYR A 183 -40.17 7.10 -38.76
C TYR A 183 -41.34 6.48 -37.98
N PHE A 184 -41.22 6.38 -36.65
CA PHE A 184 -42.30 5.91 -35.78
C PHE A 184 -43.41 6.96 -35.61
N GLU A 185 -43.09 8.25 -35.45
CA GLU A 185 -44.10 9.32 -35.40
C GLU A 185 -44.89 9.43 -36.72
N ALA A 186 -44.25 9.20 -37.87
CA ALA A 186 -44.92 9.14 -39.16
C ALA A 186 -45.91 7.95 -39.31
N THR A 187 -45.88 6.95 -38.42
CA THR A 187 -46.69 5.72 -38.51
C THR A 187 -47.66 5.52 -37.34
N SER A 188 -47.58 6.30 -36.26
CA SER A 188 -48.39 6.12 -35.05
C SER A 188 -49.80 6.76 -35.08
N SER A 189 -50.23 7.38 -36.18
CA SER A 189 -51.54 8.07 -36.29
C SER A 189 -52.78 7.15 -36.28
N VAL A 190 -52.62 5.85 -36.03
CA VAL A 190 -53.72 4.87 -36.08
C VAL A 190 -53.79 4.03 -34.80
N LYS A 191 -54.77 4.39 -33.96
CA LYS A 191 -55.60 3.47 -33.16
C LYS A 191 -54.91 2.67 -32.03
N SER A 192 -55.14 3.12 -30.79
CA SER A 192 -55.80 2.23 -29.81
C SER A 192 -56.45 3.02 -28.66
N GLN A 193 -57.73 2.75 -28.44
CA GLN A 193 -58.49 3.21 -27.28
C GLN A 193 -58.94 1.95 -26.55
N GLN A 194 -58.26 1.58 -25.45
CA GLN A 194 -58.63 0.41 -24.65
C GLN A 194 -58.34 0.66 -23.17
N SER A 195 -59.40 0.75 -22.37
CA SER A 195 -59.33 0.92 -20.92
C SER A 195 -59.05 -0.41 -20.23
N PHE A 196 -58.06 -0.42 -19.33
CA PHE A 196 -57.87 -1.54 -18.41
C PHE A 196 -58.64 -1.31 -17.11
N GLN A 197 -59.42 -2.31 -16.72
CA GLN A 197 -60.30 -2.31 -15.56
C GLN A 197 -59.57 -2.94 -14.36
N ALA A 198 -59.50 -2.24 -13.23
CA ALA A 198 -58.80 -2.71 -12.04
C ALA A 198 -59.63 -3.74 -11.23
N PRO A 199 -59.03 -4.81 -10.66
CA PRO A 199 -59.69 -5.69 -9.70
C PRO A 199 -59.74 -5.09 -8.28
N PRO A 200 -60.79 -5.35 -7.48
CA PRO A 200 -60.92 -4.81 -6.13
C PRO A 200 -60.20 -5.62 -5.06
N SER A 201 -59.78 -4.93 -3.99
CA SER A 201 -59.14 -5.49 -2.79
C SER A 201 -59.98 -6.55 -2.07
N ARG A 202 -59.30 -7.50 -1.40
CA ARG A 202 -59.88 -8.27 -0.29
C ARG A 202 -58.96 -8.35 0.94
N SER A 203 -59.58 -7.93 2.04
CA SER A 203 -59.30 -7.92 3.48
C SER A 203 -58.26 -8.87 4.11
N PRO A 204 -57.75 -8.51 5.31
CA PRO A 204 -56.84 -9.34 6.10
C PRO A 204 -57.58 -10.48 6.82
N PHE A 205 -56.84 -11.55 7.18
CA PHE A 205 -57.30 -12.52 8.17
C PHE A 205 -56.17 -12.98 9.10
N THR A 206 -56.57 -13.36 10.31
CA THR A 206 -55.79 -13.52 11.53
C THR A 206 -55.06 -14.86 11.67
N SER A 207 -53.96 -14.84 12.43
CA SER A 207 -53.26 -16.02 12.94
C SER A 207 -54.11 -16.84 13.93
N PRO A 208 -53.75 -18.11 14.14
CA PRO A 208 -53.77 -18.69 15.49
C PRO A 208 -52.41 -19.26 15.92
N VAL A 209 -52.29 -19.48 17.23
CA VAL A 209 -51.08 -19.86 17.99
C VAL A 209 -50.91 -21.38 18.11
N ALA A 210 -49.68 -21.86 17.97
CA ALA A 210 -49.08 -23.10 18.51
C ALA A 210 -47.57 -23.07 18.16
N GLU A 211 -46.60 -23.65 18.89
CA GLU A 211 -46.54 -24.28 20.23
C GLU A 211 -45.05 -24.18 20.68
N ASP A 212 -44.77 -24.25 21.99
CA ASP A 212 -43.39 -24.28 22.51
C ASP A 212 -42.74 -25.67 22.29
N ASP A 213 -41.65 -25.75 21.51
CA ASP A 213 -40.50 -26.66 21.74
C ASP A 213 -39.44 -26.56 20.62
N PRO A 214 -38.18 -26.97 20.88
CA PRO A 214 -37.30 -26.53 21.94
C PRO A 214 -36.23 -25.54 21.40
N VAL A 215 -35.37 -25.01 22.27
CA VAL A 215 -34.25 -24.13 21.88
C VAL A 215 -33.21 -24.89 21.06
N SER A 216 -33.43 -24.98 19.75
CA SER A 216 -32.46 -25.47 18.77
C SER A 216 -31.36 -24.43 18.59
N ARG A 217 -30.41 -24.45 19.53
CA ARG A 217 -29.22 -23.60 19.51
C ARG A 217 -28.54 -23.78 18.15
N PRO A 218 -28.41 -22.75 17.31
CA PRO A 218 -27.86 -22.92 15.97
C PRO A 218 -26.48 -23.54 16.09
N ALA A 219 -26.25 -24.61 15.32
CA ALA A 219 -24.96 -25.31 15.30
C ALA A 219 -23.85 -24.27 15.12
N SER A 220 -22.84 -24.32 15.98
CA SER A 220 -21.78 -23.31 16.04
C SER A 220 -21.00 -23.31 14.73
N ARG A 221 -21.41 -22.46 13.78
CA ARG A 221 -20.79 -22.34 12.46
C ARG A 221 -19.30 -22.06 12.61
N SER A 222 -18.50 -22.73 11.81
CA SER A 222 -17.07 -22.45 11.70
C SER A 222 -16.82 -21.36 10.66
N ILE A 223 -15.62 -20.77 10.67
CA ILE A 223 -15.18 -19.86 9.61
C ILE A 223 -15.17 -20.59 8.26
N SER A 224 -14.75 -21.86 8.25
CA SER A 224 -14.71 -22.70 7.05
C SER A 224 -16.08 -22.89 6.41
N ASP A 225 -17.14 -23.09 7.21
CA ASP A 225 -18.51 -23.24 6.69
C ASP A 225 -18.99 -21.95 6.00
N LEU A 226 -18.62 -20.79 6.53
CA LEU A 226 -18.96 -19.48 5.94
C LEU A 226 -18.14 -19.17 4.69
N VAL A 227 -16.85 -19.54 4.67
CA VAL A 227 -16.01 -19.49 3.46
C VAL A 227 -16.56 -20.41 2.38
N GLN A 228 -17.05 -21.60 2.75
CA GLN A 228 -17.74 -22.49 1.82
C GLN A 228 -19.06 -21.88 1.33
N ALA A 229 -19.87 -21.27 2.21
CA ALA A 229 -21.14 -20.64 1.87
C ALA A 229 -20.99 -19.47 0.87
N ILE A 230 -19.98 -18.59 1.03
CA ILE A 230 -19.73 -17.52 0.04
C ILE A 230 -19.24 -18.07 -1.30
N ASN A 231 -18.46 -19.16 -1.29
CA ASN A 231 -17.95 -19.79 -2.51
C ASN A 231 -19.03 -20.59 -3.27
N SER A 232 -19.96 -21.24 -2.57
CA SER A 232 -21.11 -21.93 -3.14
C SER A 232 -22.25 -20.97 -3.55
N GLY A 233 -22.31 -19.79 -2.93
CA GLY A 233 -23.41 -18.83 -3.11
C GLY A 233 -24.60 -19.10 -2.20
N ASP A 234 -24.42 -19.81 -1.07
CA ASP A 234 -25.44 -19.98 -0.04
C ASP A 234 -25.70 -18.66 0.71
N ARG A 235 -26.64 -17.89 0.15
CA ARG A 235 -27.06 -16.60 0.70
C ARG A 235 -27.80 -16.73 2.03
N GLN A 236 -28.41 -17.88 2.33
CA GLN A 236 -29.17 -18.06 3.56
C GLN A 236 -28.21 -18.24 4.74
N ALA A 237 -27.20 -19.12 4.59
CA ALA A 237 -26.17 -19.31 5.61
C ALA A 237 -25.38 -18.03 5.92
N LEU A 238 -25.09 -17.21 4.90
CA LEU A 238 -24.44 -15.91 5.09
C LEU A 238 -25.35 -14.89 5.76
N ARG A 239 -26.62 -14.76 5.33
CA ARG A 239 -27.56 -13.78 5.88
C ARG A 239 -27.82 -14.02 7.36
N GLU A 240 -27.98 -15.27 7.78
CA GLU A 240 -28.17 -15.65 9.18
C GLU A 240 -26.93 -15.42 10.07
N ALA A 241 -25.72 -15.41 9.49
CA ALA A 241 -24.47 -15.11 10.20
C ALA A 241 -24.11 -13.61 10.17
N THR A 242 -24.71 -12.83 9.27
CA THR A 242 -24.43 -11.42 9.08
C THR A 242 -25.04 -10.59 10.21
N THR A 243 -24.23 -9.74 10.84
CA THR A 243 -24.66 -8.80 11.87
C THR A 243 -24.95 -7.41 11.31
N ALA A 244 -24.21 -6.97 10.30
CA ALA A 244 -24.39 -5.69 9.61
C ALA A 244 -23.84 -5.77 8.18
N GLU A 245 -24.26 -4.86 7.32
CA GLU A 245 -23.66 -4.64 6.00
C GLU A 245 -22.72 -3.43 6.07
N LEU A 246 -21.58 -3.50 5.37
CA LEU A 246 -20.53 -2.49 5.40
C LEU A 246 -20.17 -1.99 4.00
N ASN A 247 -19.80 -0.71 3.90
CA ASN A 247 -19.12 -0.12 2.75
C ASN A 247 -17.79 0.50 3.17
N ILE A 248 -16.87 0.67 2.22
CA ILE A 248 -15.64 1.47 2.42
C ILE A 248 -16.07 2.94 2.53
N THR A 249 -15.50 3.69 3.47
CA THR A 249 -15.81 5.13 3.59
C THR A 249 -15.30 5.90 2.37
N ASN A 250 -16.00 6.97 1.97
CA ASN A 250 -15.58 7.83 0.85
C ASN A 250 -14.13 8.33 1.01
N ASP A 251 -13.73 8.68 2.23
CA ASP A 251 -12.37 9.12 2.55
C ASP A 251 -11.33 8.01 2.30
N SER A 252 -11.64 6.77 2.69
CA SER A 252 -10.76 5.62 2.44
C SER A 252 -10.70 5.27 0.95
N GLU A 253 -11.82 5.33 0.24
CA GLU A 253 -11.85 5.07 -1.21
C GLU A 253 -11.07 6.14 -1.99
N ASN A 254 -11.17 7.40 -1.59
CA ASN A 254 -10.36 8.49 -2.13
C ASN A 254 -8.86 8.33 -1.81
N ALA A 255 -8.50 7.99 -0.56
CA ALA A 255 -7.13 7.72 -0.17
C ALA A 255 -6.50 6.56 -0.98
N ILE A 256 -7.27 5.48 -1.20
CA ILE A 256 -6.86 4.36 -2.06
C ILE A 256 -6.68 4.81 -3.52
N ALA A 257 -7.60 5.63 -4.05
CA ALA A 257 -7.51 6.16 -5.41
C ALA A 257 -6.28 7.08 -5.60
N MET A 258 -5.90 7.82 -4.56
CA MET A 258 -4.68 8.63 -4.52
C MET A 258 -3.39 7.83 -4.23
N GLY A 259 -3.48 6.50 -4.03
CA GLY A 259 -2.34 5.64 -3.72
C GLY A 259 -1.76 5.85 -2.32
N MET A 260 -2.51 6.44 -1.40
CA MET A 260 -2.07 6.68 -0.02
C MET A 260 -2.04 5.38 0.78
N SER A 261 -0.95 5.13 1.50
CA SER A 261 -0.81 3.97 2.39
C SER A 261 -1.49 4.23 3.74
N GLN A 262 -2.82 4.10 3.76
CA GLN A 262 -3.65 4.18 4.97
C GLN A 262 -4.44 2.88 5.15
N ALA A 263 -4.72 2.50 6.39
CA ALA A 263 -5.59 1.35 6.68
C ALA A 263 -7.02 1.65 6.23
N THR A 264 -7.61 0.75 5.43
CA THR A 264 -8.97 0.93 4.91
C THR A 264 -10.00 0.93 6.04
N VAL A 265 -10.87 1.94 6.02
CA VAL A 265 -11.95 2.13 6.99
C VAL A 265 -13.30 1.87 6.31
N LEU A 266 -14.21 1.26 7.06
CA LEU A 266 -15.55 0.89 6.64
C LEU A 266 -16.60 1.46 7.60
N GLU A 267 -17.79 1.76 7.07
CA GLU A 267 -18.96 2.22 7.82
C GLU A 267 -20.12 1.22 7.75
N GLU A 268 -20.95 1.16 8.79
CA GLU A 268 -22.19 0.37 8.81
C GLU A 268 -23.27 1.05 7.95
N VAL A 269 -23.89 0.30 7.04
CA VAL A 269 -24.97 0.79 6.18
C VAL A 269 -26.26 0.02 6.41
N ALA A 270 -27.40 0.70 6.28
CA ALA A 270 -28.72 0.11 6.52
C ALA A 270 -29.13 -0.99 5.50
N GLY A 271 -28.41 -1.08 4.38
CA GLY A 271 -28.56 -2.14 3.38
C GLY A 271 -27.86 -1.78 2.07
N GLY A 272 -27.60 -2.79 1.23
CA GLY A 272 -26.85 -2.63 -0.02
C GLY A 272 -25.35 -2.50 0.17
N GLY A 273 -24.81 -2.95 1.30
CA GLY A 273 -23.37 -2.92 1.57
C GLY A 273 -22.60 -3.89 0.68
N SER A 274 -21.39 -3.50 0.29
CA SER A 274 -20.48 -4.31 -0.53
C SER A 274 -19.86 -5.46 0.26
N TYR A 275 -19.87 -5.37 1.58
CA TYR A 275 -19.31 -6.34 2.50
C TYR A 275 -20.29 -6.69 3.64
N LEU A 276 -20.10 -7.85 4.24
CA LEU A 276 -20.88 -8.42 5.32
C LEU A 276 -20.01 -8.50 6.57
N LEU A 277 -20.48 -7.94 7.67
CA LEU A 277 -19.88 -8.08 9.00
C LEU A 277 -20.42 -9.35 9.67
N VAL A 278 -19.56 -10.31 9.95
CA VAL A 278 -19.89 -11.52 10.70
C VAL A 278 -19.17 -11.52 12.04
N LYS A 279 -19.90 -11.71 13.15
CA LYS A 279 -19.31 -11.85 14.50
C LYS A 279 -19.26 -13.33 14.87
N LEU A 280 -18.06 -13.91 14.96
CA LEU A 280 -17.88 -15.33 15.23
C LEU A 280 -16.71 -15.56 16.20
N GLN A 281 -16.94 -16.34 17.26
CA GLN A 281 -15.93 -16.67 18.28
C GLN A 281 -15.20 -15.42 18.86
N GLY A 282 -15.91 -14.29 18.99
CA GLY A 282 -15.35 -13.01 19.45
C GLY A 282 -14.59 -12.19 18.39
N GLN A 283 -14.27 -12.79 17.25
CA GLN A 283 -13.70 -12.12 16.09
C GLN A 283 -14.80 -11.40 15.29
N LYS A 284 -14.41 -10.33 14.60
CA LYS A 284 -15.26 -9.58 13.67
C LYS A 284 -14.66 -9.76 12.29
N LEU A 285 -15.37 -10.49 11.44
CA LEU A 285 -14.90 -10.95 10.15
C LEU A 285 -15.61 -10.20 9.03
N LEU A 286 -14.84 -9.76 8.04
CA LEU A 286 -15.32 -9.15 6.82
C LEU A 286 -15.41 -10.22 5.72
N PHE A 287 -16.59 -10.36 5.13
CA PHE A 287 -16.80 -11.13 3.90
C PHE A 287 -17.29 -10.18 2.79
N PRO A 288 -16.88 -10.34 1.52
CA PRO A 288 -17.53 -9.68 0.40
C PRO A 288 -18.92 -10.28 0.17
N THR A 289 -19.84 -9.52 -0.42
CA THR A 289 -21.04 -10.13 -1.02
C THR A 289 -20.68 -10.96 -2.25
N ASP A 290 -21.56 -11.86 -2.69
CA ASP A 290 -21.45 -12.59 -3.98
C ASP A 290 -21.22 -11.64 -5.17
N ARG A 291 -21.84 -10.44 -5.16
CA ARG A 291 -21.63 -9.41 -6.18
C ARG A 291 -20.21 -8.82 -6.12
N THR A 292 -19.73 -8.49 -4.93
CA THR A 292 -18.39 -7.92 -4.72
C THR A 292 -17.30 -8.93 -5.03
N LEU A 293 -17.47 -10.19 -4.61
CA LEU A 293 -16.52 -11.28 -4.86
C LEU A 293 -16.32 -11.50 -6.37
N ARG A 294 -17.41 -11.49 -7.16
CA ARG A 294 -17.34 -11.59 -8.64
C ARG A 294 -16.64 -10.41 -9.30
N SER A 295 -16.53 -9.27 -8.63
CA SER A 295 -15.84 -8.10 -9.18
C SER A 295 -14.32 -8.17 -9.01
N PHE A 296 -13.80 -9.03 -8.14
CA PHE A 296 -12.35 -9.17 -7.92
C PHE A 296 -11.67 -9.82 -9.14
N SER A 297 -10.65 -9.14 -9.68
CA SER A 297 -9.87 -9.55 -10.84
C SER A 297 -8.38 -9.26 -10.65
N THR A 298 -7.53 -9.84 -11.49
CA THR A 298 -6.07 -9.60 -11.53
C THR A 298 -5.69 -8.15 -11.83
N THR A 299 -6.61 -7.35 -12.35
CA THR A 299 -6.38 -5.98 -12.81
C THR A 299 -6.81 -4.90 -11.81
N GLN A 300 -7.48 -5.25 -10.72
CA GLN A 300 -7.90 -4.27 -9.72
C GLN A 300 -6.79 -3.95 -8.71
N PRO A 301 -6.60 -2.67 -8.33
CA PRO A 301 -5.74 -2.33 -7.19
C PRO A 301 -6.30 -2.99 -5.92
N SER A 302 -5.41 -3.47 -5.05
CA SER A 302 -5.85 -3.97 -3.74
C SER A 302 -6.38 -2.80 -2.92
N LYS A 303 -7.67 -2.84 -2.55
CA LYS A 303 -8.31 -1.84 -1.68
C LYS A 303 -7.90 -1.96 -0.20
N GLY A 304 -6.74 -2.55 0.11
CA GLY A 304 -6.28 -2.79 1.48
C GLY A 304 -7.14 -3.75 2.32
N LEU A 305 -8.13 -4.43 1.70
CA LEU A 305 -9.03 -5.37 2.38
C LEU A 305 -8.58 -6.84 2.24
N TYR A 306 -8.16 -7.21 1.03
CA TYR A 306 -7.81 -8.58 0.65
C TYR A 306 -6.53 -8.60 -0.17
N ASN A 307 -5.70 -9.61 0.08
CA ASN A 307 -4.61 -10.01 -0.81
C ASN A 307 -5.18 -10.95 -1.88
N TYR A 308 -4.84 -10.71 -3.13
CA TYR A 308 -5.25 -11.56 -4.24
C TYR A 308 -4.21 -12.65 -4.50
N GLU A 309 -4.66 -13.90 -4.60
CA GLU A 309 -3.84 -15.06 -4.89
C GLU A 309 -4.29 -15.67 -6.22
N GLN A 310 -3.45 -15.59 -7.26
CA GLN A 310 -3.74 -16.22 -8.55
C GLN A 310 -3.77 -17.75 -8.39
N ARG A 311 -4.87 -18.37 -8.81
CA ARG A 311 -5.06 -19.83 -8.79
C ARG A 311 -5.79 -20.26 -10.05
N SER A 312 -5.61 -21.51 -10.47
CA SER A 312 -6.39 -22.09 -11.58
C SER A 312 -7.84 -22.35 -11.14
N VAL A 313 -8.64 -21.28 -11.06
CA VAL A 313 -10.05 -21.29 -10.67
C VAL A 313 -10.88 -20.55 -11.71
N ALA A 314 -12.09 -21.04 -12.01
CA ALA A 314 -12.95 -20.44 -13.03
C ALA A 314 -13.61 -19.11 -12.62
N LYS A 315 -13.61 -18.80 -11.32
CA LYS A 315 -14.17 -17.57 -10.73
C LYS A 315 -13.39 -17.21 -9.47
N ALA A 316 -13.45 -15.94 -9.08
CA ALA A 316 -12.92 -15.50 -7.79
C ALA A 316 -13.62 -16.22 -6.62
N GLY A 317 -12.86 -16.52 -5.56
CA GLY A 317 -13.32 -17.27 -4.40
C GLY A 317 -12.63 -16.81 -3.11
N MET A 318 -13.37 -16.81 -2.01
CA MET A 318 -12.81 -16.53 -0.68
C MET A 318 -11.88 -17.66 -0.24
N ILE A 319 -10.71 -17.30 0.31
CA ILE A 319 -9.81 -18.24 1.01
C ILE A 319 -9.86 -17.95 2.52
N GLU A 320 -9.65 -16.69 2.91
CA GLU A 320 -9.63 -16.23 4.31
C GLU A 320 -10.35 -14.87 4.42
N PRO A 321 -11.35 -14.70 5.31
CA PRO A 321 -11.98 -13.40 5.54
C PRO A 321 -10.98 -12.40 6.15
N ALA A 322 -11.21 -11.10 5.95
CA ALA A 322 -10.43 -10.09 6.65
C ALA A 322 -10.92 -9.93 8.10
N VAL A 323 -10.05 -9.48 9.01
CA VAL A 323 -10.42 -9.23 10.42
C VAL A 323 -10.55 -7.74 10.65
N LEU A 324 -11.61 -7.35 11.36
CA LEU A 324 -11.92 -5.96 11.69
C LEU A 324 -11.76 -5.68 13.18
N GLU A 325 -11.34 -4.46 13.46
CA GLU A 325 -11.41 -3.83 14.77
C GLU A 325 -12.42 -2.66 14.71
N LYS A 326 -13.11 -2.38 15.83
CA LYS A 326 -14.04 -1.24 15.90
C LYS A 326 -13.30 -0.03 16.45
N ASP A 327 -13.41 1.08 15.73
CA ASP A 327 -12.72 2.33 16.01
C ASP A 327 -13.75 3.47 16.01
N GLY A 328 -14.25 3.81 17.20
CA GLY A 328 -15.42 4.68 17.36
C GLY A 328 -16.66 4.06 16.70
N GLU A 329 -17.23 4.78 15.74
CA GLU A 329 -18.39 4.34 14.94
C GLU A 329 -17.98 3.50 13.71
N LEU A 330 -16.70 3.56 13.32
CA LEU A 330 -16.17 2.95 12.10
C LEU A 330 -15.50 1.59 12.38
N TRP A 331 -15.27 0.85 11.30
CA TRP A 331 -14.58 -0.44 11.30
C TRP A 331 -13.26 -0.32 10.54
N ARG A 332 -12.15 -0.71 11.17
CA ARG A 332 -10.83 -0.66 10.57
C ARG A 332 -10.35 -2.08 10.27
N VAL A 333 -9.73 -2.31 9.12
CA VAL A 333 -9.07 -3.60 8.84
C VAL A 333 -7.83 -3.72 9.72
N SER A 334 -7.82 -4.74 10.58
CA SER A 334 -6.67 -5.10 11.42
C SER A 334 -5.81 -6.20 10.78
N GLN A 335 -6.42 -7.09 9.99
CA GLN A 335 -5.74 -8.11 9.21
C GLN A 335 -6.43 -8.27 7.85
N THR A 336 -5.64 -8.22 6.76
CA THR A 336 -6.16 -8.44 5.41
C THR A 336 -6.53 -9.90 5.17
N GLY A 337 -7.64 -10.11 4.47
CA GLY A 337 -8.08 -11.44 4.04
C GLY A 337 -7.31 -11.94 2.81
N LYS A 338 -7.69 -13.11 2.30
CA LYS A 338 -7.18 -13.68 1.05
C LYS A 338 -8.30 -14.13 0.13
N VAL A 339 -8.17 -13.79 -1.15
CA VAL A 339 -9.11 -14.17 -2.21
C VAL A 339 -8.34 -14.86 -3.33
N ALA A 340 -8.79 -16.04 -3.73
CA ALA A 340 -8.38 -16.71 -4.95
C ALA A 340 -8.96 -15.95 -6.15
N ILE A 341 -8.15 -15.62 -7.15
CA ILE A 341 -8.60 -15.06 -8.43
C ILE A 341 -8.09 -15.94 -9.60
N PRO A 342 -8.78 -15.94 -10.76
CA PRO A 342 -8.34 -16.66 -11.96
C PRO A 342 -6.98 -16.21 -12.50
#